data_AF-A0A7C5YS67-F1
#
_entry.id   AF-A0A7C5YS67-F1
#
_cell.length_a   1.000
_cell.length_b   1.000
_cell.length_c   1.000
_cell.angle_alpha   90.00
_cell.angle_beta   90.00
_cell.angle_gamma   90.00
#
_symmetry.space_group_name_H-M   'P 1'
#
loop_
_entity.id
_entity.type
_entity.pdbx_description
1 polymer ?
#
loop_
_entity_poly.entity_id
_entity_poly.type
_entity_poly.pdbx_seq_one_letter_code
_entity_poly.pdbx_strand_id
1 'polypeptide(L)' 'MLEIKKQALALEPEEVLELERIITDQDREGAYLFLKKVVYAGLKGSQEGKLKCHLDGETNPVKDFKEKKEKE' A
#
# COMPACT_ATOMS: atom_id res chain seq x y z
N MET A 1 -9.67 -2.19 11.69
CA MET A 1 -10.82 -2.78 10.95
C MET A 1 -10.36 -3.01 9.53
N LEU A 2 -10.50 -4.22 8.98
CA LEU A 2 -10.11 -4.48 7.60
C LEU A 2 -11.26 -4.07 6.68
N GLU A 3 -11.00 -3.07 5.84
CA GLU A 3 -11.98 -2.56 4.86
C GLU A 3 -11.50 -2.88 3.45
N ILE A 4 -12.39 -3.41 2.61
CA ILE A 4 -12.10 -3.59 1.19
C ILE A 4 -12.16 -2.23 0.52
N LYS A 5 -11.00 -1.72 0.08
CA LYS A 5 -10.87 -0.45 -0.64
C LYS A 5 -10.24 -0.66 -2.00
N LYS A 6 -10.77 0.05 -3.00
CA LYS A 6 -10.13 0.15 -4.31
C LYS A 6 -8.97 1.13 -4.22
N GLN A 7 -7.82 0.77 -4.77
CA GLN A 7 -6.65 1.62 -4.79
C GLN A 7 -6.01 1.55 -6.17
N ALA A 8 -5.70 2.72 -6.74
CA ALA A 8 -4.93 2.83 -7.96
C ALA A 8 -3.45 2.70 -7.62
N LEU A 9 -2.72 1.95 -8.45
CA LEU A 9 -1.27 1.82 -8.42
C LEU A 9 -0.76 2.24 -9.79
N ALA A 10 0.15 3.20 -9.83
CA ALA A 10 0.88 3.52 -11.05
C ALA A 10 1.99 2.49 -11.24
N LEU A 11 2.11 1.98 -12.46
CA LEU A 11 3.19 1.09 -12.86
C LEU A 11 4.20 1.88 -13.69
N GLU A 12 5.47 1.62 -13.47
CA GLU A 12 6.53 2.14 -14.31
C GLU A 12 6.53 1.44 -15.69
N PRO A 13 7.04 2.09 -16.75
CA PRO A 13 7.03 1.51 -18.10
C PRO A 13 7.63 0.10 -18.18
N GLU A 14 8.69 -0.17 -17.42
CA GLU A 14 9.34 -1.48 -17.37
C GLU A 14 8.44 -2.54 -16.71
N GLU A 15 7.69 -2.16 -15.67
CA GLU A 15 6.75 -3.04 -14.98
C GLU A 15 5.54 -3.37 -15.87
N VAL A 16 5.11 -2.42 -16.72
CA VAL A 16 4.06 -2.65 -17.71
C VAL A 16 4.51 -3.69 -18.75
N LEU A 17 5.72 -3.55 -19.28
CA LEU A 17 6.28 -4.52 -20.24
C LEU A 17 6.44 -5.92 -19.62
N GLU A 18 6.87 -5.98 -18.36
CA GLU A 18 6.97 -7.27 -17.64
C GLU A 18 5.58 -7.91 -17.47
N LEU A 19 4.57 -7.13 -17.12
CA LEU A 19 3.19 -7.60 -16.99
C LEU A 19 2.63 -8.10 -18.32
N GLU A 20 2.87 -7.37 -19.41
CA GLU A 20 2.48 -7.79 -20.76
C GLU A 20 3.09 -9.14 -21.11
N ARG A 21 4.40 -9.31 -20.89
CA ARG A 21 5.09 -10.60 -21.12
C ARG A 21 4.46 -11.74 -20.30
N ILE A 22 4.21 -11.52 -19.02
CA ILE A 22 3.58 -12.51 -18.13
C ILE A 22 2.22 -12.96 -18.67
N ILE A 23 1.40 -12.01 -19.12
CA ILE A 23 0.06 -12.29 -19.68
C ILE A 23 0.18 -13.07 -20.99
N THR A 24 1.04 -12.62 -21.90
CA THR A 24 1.25 -13.26 -23.20
C THR A 24 1.75 -14.69 -23.07
N ASP A 25 2.72 -14.92 -22.18
CA ASP A 25 3.35 -16.24 -21.98
C ASP A 25 2.56 -17.15 -21.02
N GLN A 26 1.46 -16.64 -20.43
CA GLN A 26 0.68 -17.31 -19.38
C GLN A 26 1.55 -17.79 -18.20
N ASP A 27 2.60 -17.04 -17.88
CA ASP A 27 3.56 -17.37 -16.83
C ASP A 27 2.95 -17.15 -15.44
N ARG A 28 2.38 -18.22 -14.87
CA ARG A 28 1.76 -18.18 -13.54
C ARG A 28 2.75 -17.88 -12.42
N GLU A 29 3.98 -18.35 -12.55
CA GLU A 29 5.00 -18.13 -11.51
C GLU A 29 5.47 -16.67 -11.55
N GLY A 30 5.73 -16.15 -12.74
CA GLY A 30 5.98 -14.74 -12.98
C GLY A 30 4.85 -13.84 -12.46
N ALA A 31 3.59 -14.21 -12.72
CA ALA A 31 2.44 -13.46 -12.21
C ALA A 31 2.42 -13.38 -10.68
N TYR A 32 2.69 -14.48 -9.99
CA TYR A 32 2.75 -14.48 -8.53
C TYR A 32 3.89 -13.58 -8.00
N LEU A 33 5.06 -13.67 -8.61
CA LEU A 33 6.22 -12.86 -8.22
C LEU A 33 5.97 -11.37 -8.49
N PHE A 34 5.38 -11.03 -9.63
CA PHE A 34 5.00 -9.67 -9.99
C PHE A 34 4.01 -9.07 -8.99
N LEU A 35 2.94 -9.80 -8.67
CA LEU A 35 1.96 -9.37 -7.66
C LEU A 35 2.63 -9.09 -6.31
N LYS A 36 3.52 -9.99 -5.86
CA LYS A 36 4.21 -9.85 -4.57
C LYS A 36 5.17 -8.66 -4.53
N LYS A 37 5.97 -8.49 -5.59
CA LYS A 37 7.05 -7.50 -5.64
C LYS A 37 6.60 -6.11 -6.01
N VAL A 38 5.69 -5.99 -6.97
CA VAL A 38 5.25 -4.70 -7.53
C VAL A 38 3.97 -4.26 -6.84
N VAL A 39 2.92 -5.07 -6.92
CA VAL A 39 1.59 -4.67 -6.46
C VAL A 39 1.51 -4.58 -4.94
N TYR A 40 1.85 -5.64 -4.22
CA TYR A 40 1.76 -5.66 -2.76
C TYR A 40 2.78 -4.73 -2.10
N ALA A 41 4.00 -4.65 -2.62
CA ALA A 41 5.00 -3.74 -2.06
C ALA A 41 4.61 -2.27 -2.27
N GLY A 42 4.11 -1.91 -3.46
CA GLY A 42 3.62 -0.57 -3.75
C GLY A 42 2.42 -0.17 -2.88
N LEU A 43 1.46 -1.09 -2.70
CA LEU A 43 0.34 -0.89 -1.79
C LEU A 43 0.79 -0.69 -0.34
N LYS A 44 1.72 -1.54 0.13
CA LYS A 44 2.27 -1.44 1.48
C LYS A 44 2.98 -0.10 1.69
N GLY A 45 3.84 0.30 0.77
CA GLY A 45 4.54 1.59 0.85
C GLY A 45 3.58 2.78 0.86
N SER A 46 2.53 2.75 0.04
CA SER A 46 1.51 3.79 0.03
C SER A 46 0.72 3.88 1.34
N GLN A 47 0.43 2.73 1.98
CA GLN A 47 -0.25 2.68 3.27
C GLN A 47 0.67 3.15 4.41
N GLU A 48 1.92 2.70 4.44
CA GLU A 48 2.91 3.13 5.44
C GLU A 48 3.21 4.63 5.31
N GLY A 49 3.31 5.16 4.10
CA GLY A 49 3.48 6.60 3.85
C GLY A 49 2.31 7.42 4.37
N LYS A 50 1.06 6.98 4.11
CA LYS A 50 -0.14 7.62 4.67
C LYS A 50 -0.16 7.55 6.19
N LEU A 51 0.21 6.42 6.78
CA LEU A 51 0.27 6.24 8.23
C LEU A 51 1.30 7.19 8.87
N LYS A 52 2.49 7.31 8.26
CA LYS A 52 3.53 8.26 8.70
C LYS A 52 3.04 9.70 8.65
N CYS A 53 2.45 10.16 7.55
CA CYS A 53 1.93 11.53 7.45
C CYS A 53 0.88 11.87 8.52
N HIS A 54 0.10 10.87 8.99
CA HIS A 54 -0.85 11.10 10.08
C HIS A 54 -0.17 11.16 11.47
N LEU A 55 0.97 10.49 11.63
CA LEU A 55 1.75 10.49 12.88
C LEU A 55 2.76 11.65 12.95
N ASP A 56 3.23 12.15 11.80
CA ASP A 56 4.21 13.24 11.71
C ASP A 56 3.62 14.61 12.10
N GLY A 57 2.29 14.73 12.17
CA GLY A 57 1.59 15.94 12.64
C GLY A 57 1.36 16.00 14.15
N GLU A 58 1.50 14.89 14.88
CA GLU A 58 1.25 14.81 16.33
C GLU A 58 2.52 14.41 17.06
N THR A 59 3.05 15.34 17.87
CA THR A 59 4.29 15.13 18.64
C THR A 59 4.14 14.06 19.72
N ASN A 60 2.90 13.68 20.08
CA ASN A 60 2.62 12.62 21.04
C ASN A 60 1.18 12.02 20.89
N PRO A 61 0.93 11.20 19.85
CA PRO A 61 -0.41 10.71 19.51
C PRO A 61 -1.08 9.87 20.61
N VAL A 62 -0.29 9.30 21.54
CA VAL A 62 -0.80 8.55 22.69
C VAL A 62 -1.46 9.47 23.72
N LYS A 63 -0.95 10.69 23.88
CA LYS A 63 -1.47 11.66 24.86
C LYS A 63 -2.79 12.25 24.37
N ASP A 64 -2.85 12.63 23.10
CA ASP A 64 -4.04 13.25 22.49
C ASP A 64 -5.21 12.27 22.38
N PHE A 65 -4.93 10.97 22.16
CA PHE A 65 -5.95 9.93 22.19
C PHE A 65 -6.53 9.71 23.59
N LYS A 66 -5.72 9.81 24.66
CA LYS A 66 -6.21 9.74 26.04
C LYS A 66 -7.07 10.95 26.41
N GLU A 67 -6.63 12.15 26.05
CA GLU A 67 -7.36 13.38 26.36
C GLU A 67 -8.71 13.49 25.63
N LYS A 68 -8.82 12.92 24.41
CA LYS A 68 -10.11 12.83 23.70
C LYS A 68 -11.11 11.89 24.38
N LYS A 69 -10.63 10.80 24.99
CA LYS A 69 -11.49 9.82 25.69
C LYS A 69 -11.99 10.29 27.05
N GLU A 70 -11.35 11.27 27.67
CA GLU A 70 -11.79 11.85 28.95
C GLU A 70 -12.78 13.01 28.78
N LYS A 71 -13.01 13.47 27.54
CA LYS A 71 -13.97 14.53 27.21
C LYS A 71 -15.27 14.02 26.57
N GLU A 72 -15.41 12.71 26.39
CA GLU A 72 -16.67 12.00 26.12
C GLU A 72 -17.26 11.45 27.42
#